data_AF-A0AAI9W272-F1
#
_entry.id   AF-A0AAI9W272-F1
#
_cell.length_a   1.000
_cell.length_b   1.000
_cell.length_c   1.000
_cell.angle_alpha   90.00
_cell.angle_beta   90.00
_cell.angle_gamma   90.00
#
_symmetry.space_group_name_H-M   'P 1'
#
loop_
_entity.id
_entity.type
_entity.pdbx_description
1 polymer ?
#
loop_
_entity_poly.entity_id
_entity_poly.type
_entity_poly.pdbx_seq_one_letter_code
_entity_poly.pdbx_strand_id
1 'polypeptide(L)'
;MTNESNVQVTCEEIPRGRIPDWLVAHLIDQSLGPRDESNPHSRLLIIYPTESSRRQALSEILGNHAVDKTLHHTIASLRSSLLADLRVPRLLSTDAPFEIILHEECSKAASELAFPLINPLPEMSWGRGKTAALSELHTYLSEQSSTGRWDGPGI
;
A
#
# COMPACT_ATOMS: atom_id res chain seq x y z
N MET A 1 -2.80 -14.04 27.17
CA MET A 1 -4.20 -14.21 26.74
C MET A 1 -4.29 -13.62 25.35
N THR A 2 -4.22 -14.46 24.32
CA THR A 2 -4.25 -14.04 22.92
C THR A 2 -5.68 -13.70 22.55
N ASN A 3 -5.95 -12.40 22.38
CA ASN A 3 -7.22 -11.90 21.91
C ASN A 3 -7.25 -12.12 20.39
N GLU A 4 -7.54 -13.36 19.95
CA GLU A 4 -7.89 -13.59 18.54
C GLU A 4 -9.19 -12.85 18.28
N SER A 5 -9.10 -11.68 17.67
CA SER A 5 -10.25 -11.00 17.12
C SER A 5 -10.87 -11.93 16.08
N ASN A 6 -12.15 -12.25 16.26
CA ASN A 6 -12.90 -13.12 15.35
C ASN A 6 -13.06 -12.38 14.01
N VAL A 7 -12.09 -12.55 13.10
CA VAL A 7 -12.12 -11.94 11.77
C VAL A 7 -13.17 -12.68 10.94
N GLN A 8 -14.37 -12.11 10.86
CA GLN A 8 -15.45 -12.64 10.06
C GLN A 8 -15.37 -12.06 8.65
N VAL A 9 -14.97 -12.88 7.68
CA VAL A 9 -15.02 -12.53 6.26
C VAL A 9 -16.34 -13.03 5.69
N THR A 10 -17.16 -12.10 5.19
CA THR A 10 -18.41 -12.41 4.47
C THR A 10 -18.26 -12.06 3.00
N CYS A 11 -18.87 -12.83 2.12
CA CYS A 11 -18.94 -12.55 0.70
C CYS A 11 -20.41 -12.48 0.29
N GLU A 12 -20.81 -11.35 -0.29
CA GLU A 12 -22.16 -11.12 -0.80
C GLU A 12 -22.11 -11.09 -2.33
N GLU A 13 -23.06 -11.75 -2.99
CA GLU A 13 -23.22 -11.64 -4.43
C GLU A 13 -23.91 -10.31 -4.78
N ILE A 14 -23.23 -9.48 -5.57
CA ILE A 14 -23.73 -8.17 -5.99
C ILE A 14 -23.96 -8.18 -7.51
N PRO A 15 -25.10 -7.67 -8.02
CA PRO A 15 -25.34 -7.56 -9.45
C PRO A 15 -24.26 -6.72 -10.13
N ARG A 16 -23.87 -7.13 -11.34
CA ARG A 16 -22.79 -6.48 -12.08
C ARG A 16 -23.12 -5.01 -12.35
N GLY A 17 -22.16 -4.14 -12.04
CA GLY A 17 -22.12 -2.76 -12.54
C GLY A 17 -22.83 -1.71 -11.69
N ARG A 18 -23.61 -2.07 -10.67
CA ARG A 18 -24.24 -1.09 -9.76
C ARG A 18 -23.84 -1.34 -8.31
N ILE A 19 -23.56 -0.27 -7.59
CA ILE A 19 -23.37 -0.29 -6.12
C ILE A 19 -24.70 -0.66 -5.47
N PRO A 20 -24.74 -1.59 -4.48
CA PRO A 20 -25.96 -1.93 -3.78
C PRO A 20 -26.65 -0.71 -3.17
N ASP A 21 -27.98 -0.63 -3.29
CA ASP A 21 -28.76 0.50 -2.77
C ASP A 21 -28.61 0.64 -1.24
N TRP A 22 -28.47 -0.49 -0.53
CA TRP A 22 -28.24 -0.50 0.92
C TRP A 22 -26.93 0.20 1.30
N LEU A 23 -25.88 0.02 0.50
CA LEU A 23 -24.57 0.60 0.76
C LEU A 23 -24.60 2.11 0.53
N VAL A 24 -25.28 2.55 -0.53
CA VAL A 24 -25.50 3.98 -0.79
C VAL A 24 -26.28 4.63 0.36
N ALA A 25 -27.38 4.00 0.80
CA ALA A 25 -28.17 4.50 1.93
C ALA A 25 -27.33 4.60 3.22
N HIS A 26 -26.53 3.57 3.52
CA HIS A 26 -25.65 3.58 4.68
C HIS A 26 -24.60 4.70 4.62
N LEU A 27 -23.95 4.90 3.47
CA LEU A 27 -22.95 5.97 3.30
C LEU A 27 -23.53 7.38 3.45
N ILE A 28 -24.77 7.58 3.01
CA ILE A 28 -25.50 8.83 3.18
C ILE A 28 -25.83 9.04 4.65
N ASP A 29 -26.31 8.02 5.36
CA ASP A 29 -26.65 8.16 6.78
C ASP A 29 -25.39 8.40 7.63
N GLN A 30 -24.30 7.70 7.29
CA GLN A 30 -22.99 7.88 7.93
C GLN A 30 -22.46 9.32 7.79
N SER A 31 -22.75 10.03 6.68
CA SER A 31 -22.27 11.40 6.47
C SER A 31 -23.05 12.45 7.27
N LEU A 32 -24.25 12.11 7.75
CA LEU A 32 -25.09 12.97 8.57
C LEU A 32 -24.67 12.97 10.06
N GLY A 33 -23.71 12.11 10.43
CA GLY A 33 -23.23 11.95 11.80
C GLY A 33 -24.12 11.04 12.66
N PRO A 34 -23.69 10.70 13.88
CA PRO A 34 -24.47 9.83 14.77
C PRO A 34 -25.80 10.50 15.12
N ARG A 35 -26.91 9.87 14.72
CA ARG A 35 -28.27 10.33 15.06
C ARG A 35 -28.74 9.84 16.43
N ASP A 36 -28.19 8.72 16.91
CA ASP A 36 -28.57 8.07 18.16
C ASP A 36 -27.35 7.38 18.79
N GLU A 37 -27.10 7.60 20.08
CA GLU A 37 -26.03 6.97 20.86
C GLU A 37 -26.24 5.44 20.99
N SER A 38 -27.48 4.98 20.81
CA SER A 38 -27.84 3.56 20.92
C SER A 38 -27.55 2.73 19.65
N ASN A 39 -27.31 3.37 18.50
CA ASN A 39 -27.02 2.68 17.25
C ASN A 39 -26.00 3.47 16.40
N PRO A 40 -24.72 3.51 16.80
CA PRO A 40 -23.70 4.18 16.02
C PRO A 40 -23.53 3.48 14.68
N HIS A 41 -23.78 4.19 13.57
CA HIS A 41 -23.47 3.68 12.24
C HIS A 41 -22.00 3.27 12.19
N SER A 42 -21.76 1.99 11.89
CA SER A 42 -20.39 1.49 11.71
C SER A 42 -19.75 2.21 10.53
N ARG A 43 -18.56 2.77 10.74
CA ARG A 43 -17.80 3.43 9.68
C ARG A 43 -17.32 2.38 8.68
N LEU A 44 -17.77 2.48 7.43
CA LEU A 44 -17.33 1.58 6.37
C LEU A 44 -16.13 2.18 5.63
N LEU A 45 -15.03 1.43 5.57
CA LEU A 45 -13.90 1.66 4.67
C LEU A 45 -14.14 0.88 3.38
N ILE A 46 -14.16 1.56 2.23
CA ILE A 46 -14.43 0.95 0.93
C ILE A 46 -13.17 0.93 0.09
N ILE A 47 -12.81 -0.26 -0.41
CA ILE A 47 -11.67 -0.46 -1.30
C ILE A 47 -12.15 -0.69 -2.73
N TYR A 48 -11.70 0.17 -3.64
CA TYR A 48 -11.98 0.10 -5.06
C TYR A 48 -10.83 -0.57 -5.82
N PRO A 49 -11.13 -1.28 -6.92
CA PRO A 49 -10.10 -1.94 -7.73
C PRO A 49 -9.19 -0.94 -8.44
N THR A 50 -9.74 0.21 -8.89
CA THR A 50 -8.99 1.25 -9.61
C THR A 50 -9.44 2.65 -9.20
N GLU A 51 -8.58 3.62 -9.45
CA GLU A 51 -8.90 5.03 -9.19
C GLU A 51 -10.05 5.53 -10.10
N SER A 52 -10.15 5.03 -11.33
CA SER A 52 -11.26 5.33 -12.24
C SER A 52 -12.59 4.81 -11.67
N SER A 53 -12.61 3.56 -11.17
CA SER A 53 -13.79 2.98 -10.51
C SER A 53 -14.19 3.77 -9.27
N ARG A 54 -13.22 4.17 -8.43
CA ARG A 54 -13.47 5.03 -7.27
C ARG A 54 -14.10 6.36 -7.65
N ARG A 55 -13.56 7.04 -8.67
CA ARG A 55 -14.08 8.33 -9.13
C ARG A 55 -15.48 8.22 -9.69
N GLN A 56 -15.75 7.19 -10.48
CA GLN A 56 -17.08 6.94 -11.02
C GLN A 56 -18.08 6.69 -9.88
N ALA A 57 -17.77 5.77 -8.96
CA ALA A 57 -18.62 5.46 -7.81
C ALA A 57 -18.92 6.70 -6.95
N LEU A 58 -17.89 7.48 -6.64
CA LEU A 58 -18.08 8.74 -5.89
C LEU A 58 -18.90 9.75 -6.69
N SER A 59 -18.74 9.84 -8.01
CA SER A 59 -19.56 10.74 -8.84
C SER A 59 -21.04 10.34 -8.83
N GLU A 60 -21.34 9.04 -8.86
CA GLU A 60 -22.71 8.52 -8.80
C GLU A 60 -23.35 8.82 -7.44
N ILE A 61 -22.60 8.65 -6.34
CA ILE A 61 -23.10 8.89 -4.98
C ILE A 61 -23.24 10.40 -4.68
N LEU A 62 -22.25 11.20 -5.09
CA LEU A 62 -22.19 12.65 -4.81
C LEU A 62 -23.18 13.47 -5.65
N GLY A 63 -23.78 12.88 -6.69
CA GLY A 63 -24.74 13.58 -7.55
C GLY A 63 -25.89 14.24 -6.78
N ASN A 64 -26.29 13.66 -5.63
CA ASN A 64 -27.39 14.17 -4.80
C ASN A 64 -27.07 14.24 -3.29
N HIS A 65 -25.88 13.79 -2.85
CA HIS A 65 -25.59 13.57 -1.43
C HIS A 65 -24.16 13.95 -1.04
N ALA A 66 -23.95 14.32 0.23
CA ALA A 66 -22.62 14.47 0.79
C ALA A 66 -22.11 13.11 1.30
N VAL A 67 -20.84 12.77 1.03
CA VAL A 67 -20.18 11.56 1.55
C VAL A 67 -18.76 11.89 1.99
N ASP A 68 -18.34 11.28 3.09
CA ASP A 68 -16.97 11.36 3.59
C ASP A 68 -16.01 10.60 2.65
N LYS A 69 -15.20 11.35 1.91
CA LYS A 69 -14.25 10.80 0.92
C LYS A 69 -13.04 10.14 1.57
N THR A 70 -12.80 10.34 2.87
CA THR A 70 -11.61 9.83 3.57
C THR A 70 -11.65 8.33 3.78
N LEU A 71 -12.82 7.69 3.62
CA LEU A 71 -13.00 6.25 3.76
C LEU A 71 -13.10 5.50 2.41
N HIS A 72 -12.79 6.18 1.30
CA HIS A 72 -12.84 5.61 -0.04
C HIS A 72 -11.44 5.52 -0.63
N HIS A 73 -10.90 4.30 -0.69
CA HIS A 73 -9.53 4.07 -1.11
C HIS A 73 -9.40 3.07 -2.26
N THR A 74 -8.31 3.13 -3.00
CA THR A 74 -7.75 1.96 -3.68
C THR A 74 -6.71 1.32 -2.76
N ILE A 75 -6.24 0.11 -3.06
CA ILE A 75 -5.12 -0.48 -2.29
C ILE A 75 -3.92 0.48 -2.25
N ALA A 76 -3.60 1.14 -3.37
CA ALA A 76 -2.51 2.10 -3.45
C ALA A 76 -2.74 3.33 -2.57
N SER A 77 -3.94 3.93 -2.60
CA SER A 77 -4.21 5.11 -1.76
C SER A 77 -4.36 4.77 -0.28
N LEU A 78 -4.88 3.57 0.05
CA LEU A 78 -4.93 3.07 1.43
C LEU A 78 -3.51 2.91 1.98
N ARG A 79 -2.62 2.27 1.21
CA ARG A 79 -1.20 2.16 1.55
C ARG A 79 -0.58 3.52 1.83
N SER A 80 -0.78 4.50 0.94
CA SER A 80 -0.26 5.85 1.13
C SER A 80 -0.80 6.53 2.39
N SER A 81 -2.10 6.37 2.68
CA SER A 81 -2.72 6.90 3.90
C SER A 81 -2.11 6.28 5.15
N LEU A 82 -2.00 4.96 5.19
CA LEU A 82 -1.41 4.23 6.32
C LEU A 82 0.05 4.63 6.54
N LEU A 83 0.85 4.76 5.48
CA LEU A 83 2.25 5.20 5.59
C LEU A 83 2.35 6.61 6.18
N ALA A 84 1.46 7.52 5.79
CA ALA A 84 1.40 8.87 6.33
C ALA A 84 1.00 8.87 7.82
N ASP A 85 -0.04 8.11 8.18
CA ASP A 85 -0.53 8.01 9.56
C ASP A 85 0.50 7.39 10.51
N LEU A 86 1.20 6.36 10.03
CA LEU A 86 2.30 5.69 10.76
C LEU A 86 3.60 6.51 10.76
N ARG A 87 3.63 7.68 10.11
CA ARG A 87 4.81 8.56 9.97
C ARG A 87 6.03 7.82 9.45
N VAL A 88 5.82 6.85 8.55
CA VAL A 88 6.91 6.12 7.91
C VAL A 88 7.72 7.12 7.08
N PRO A 89 9.07 7.14 7.18
CA PRO A 89 9.91 7.97 6.32
C PRO A 89 9.50 7.77 4.86
N ARG A 90 9.33 8.88 4.12
CA ARG A 90 8.86 8.87 2.74
C ARG A 90 9.70 7.88 1.93
N LEU A 91 9.08 6.79 1.49
CA LEU A 91 9.74 5.78 0.67
C LEU A 91 10.28 6.49 -0.57
N LEU A 92 11.59 6.35 -0.82
CA LEU A 92 12.17 6.76 -2.09
C LEU A 92 11.42 5.99 -3.19
N SER A 93 10.93 6.70 -4.21
CA SER A 93 10.30 6.00 -5.32
C SER A 93 11.36 5.15 -6.01
N THR A 94 11.03 3.91 -6.34
CA THR A 94 11.92 3.00 -7.09
C THR A 94 11.91 3.32 -8.59
N ASP A 95 11.76 4.60 -8.93
CA ASP A 95 11.70 5.08 -10.30
C ASP A 95 13.13 5.21 -10.88
N ALA A 96 13.24 5.55 -12.17
CA ALA A 96 14.53 5.70 -12.85
C ALA A 96 15.60 6.53 -12.10
N PRO A 97 15.29 7.62 -11.37
CA PRO A 97 16.28 8.33 -10.57
C PRO A 97 16.88 7.48 -9.44
N PHE A 98 16.10 6.61 -8.82
CA PHE A 98 16.58 5.71 -7.77
C PHE A 98 17.57 4.69 -8.33
N GLU A 99 17.31 4.14 -9.51
CA GLU A 99 18.24 3.22 -10.18
C GLU A 99 19.60 3.85 -10.48
N ILE A 100 19.64 5.16 -10.76
CA ILE A 100 20.89 5.90 -10.96
C ILE A 100 21.67 5.99 -9.64
N ILE A 101 20.99 6.44 -8.57
CA ILE A 101 21.60 6.57 -7.24
C ILE A 101 22.09 5.21 -6.75
N LEU A 102 21.25 4.18 -6.87
CA LEU A 102 21.59 2.81 -6.49
C LEU A 102 22.83 2.31 -7.23
N HIS A 103 22.93 2.60 -8.54
CA HIS A 103 24.09 2.23 -9.33
C HIS A 103 25.36 2.95 -8.89
N GLU A 104 25.29 4.26 -8.62
CA GLU A 104 26.43 5.06 -8.15
C GLU A 104 26.94 4.55 -6.80
N GLU A 105 26.05 4.30 -5.85
CA GLU A 105 26.40 3.76 -4.54
C GLU A 105 26.97 2.34 -4.63
N CYS A 106 26.38 1.47 -5.47
CA CYS A 106 26.93 0.13 -5.69
C CYS A 106 28.32 0.18 -6.35
N SER A 107 28.53 1.10 -7.29
CA SER A 107 29.82 1.29 -7.96
C SER A 107 30.90 1.74 -6.98
N LYS A 108 30.57 2.72 -6.14
CA LYS A 108 31.45 3.19 -5.07
C LYS A 108 31.79 2.06 -4.10
N ALA A 109 30.79 1.36 -3.57
CA ALA A 109 30.99 0.23 -2.67
C ALA A 109 31.81 -0.90 -3.32
N ALA A 110 31.64 -1.15 -4.62
CA ALA A 110 32.44 -2.12 -5.36
C ALA A 110 33.91 -1.73 -5.49
N SER A 111 34.22 -0.43 -5.66
CA SER A 111 35.59 0.08 -5.65
C SER A 111 36.28 -0.07 -4.28
N GLU A 112 35.48 -0.09 -3.21
CA GLU A 112 35.90 -0.32 -1.83
C GLU A 112 35.88 -1.82 -1.44
N LEU A 113 35.73 -2.72 -2.42
CA LEU A 113 35.71 -4.17 -2.22
C LEU A 113 34.57 -4.70 -1.33
N ALA A 114 33.43 -4.02 -1.28
CA ALA A 114 32.24 -4.50 -0.58
C ALA A 114 31.63 -5.77 -1.21
N PHE A 115 31.92 -6.04 -2.49
CA PHE A 115 31.39 -7.17 -3.25
C PHE A 115 32.48 -8.08 -3.83
N PRO A 116 33.35 -8.67 -3.00
CA PRO A 116 34.57 -9.34 -3.48
C PRO A 116 34.27 -10.59 -4.33
N LEU A 117 33.11 -11.22 -4.16
CA LEU A 117 32.70 -12.38 -4.96
C LEU A 117 32.33 -12.02 -6.42
N ILE A 118 31.88 -10.79 -6.67
CA ILE A 118 31.38 -10.35 -8.00
C ILE A 118 32.18 -9.17 -8.58
N ASN A 119 32.98 -8.49 -7.76
CA ASN A 119 33.91 -7.43 -8.15
C ASN A 119 35.21 -7.53 -7.31
N PRO A 120 36.08 -8.50 -7.60
CA PRO A 120 37.24 -8.83 -6.76
C PRO A 120 38.39 -7.81 -6.82
N LEU A 121 38.40 -6.92 -7.81
CA LEU A 121 39.48 -5.96 -8.03
C LEU A 121 38.92 -4.53 -7.96
N PRO A 122 39.58 -3.58 -7.27
CA PRO A 122 39.11 -2.19 -7.19
C PRO A 122 39.04 -1.50 -8.56
N GLU A 123 39.97 -1.84 -9.46
CA GLU A 123 40.06 -1.29 -10.83
C GLU A 123 39.02 -1.90 -11.79
N MET A 124 38.32 -2.97 -11.37
CA MET A 124 37.31 -3.61 -12.20
C MET A 124 36.06 -2.73 -12.24
N SER A 125 35.64 -2.37 -13.46
CA SER A 125 34.47 -1.52 -13.65
C SER A 125 33.18 -2.18 -13.15
N TRP A 126 32.37 -1.40 -12.44
CA TRP A 126 31.06 -1.82 -11.98
C TRP A 126 29.99 -1.44 -13.03
N GLY A 127 29.47 -2.43 -13.75
CA GLY A 127 28.42 -2.23 -14.76
C GLY A 127 27.01 -2.25 -14.18
N ARG A 128 26.07 -1.59 -14.87
CA ARG A 128 24.63 -1.54 -14.50
C ARG A 128 24.00 -2.93 -14.33
N GLY A 129 24.42 -3.93 -15.11
CA GLY A 129 23.95 -5.31 -14.97
C GLY A 129 24.24 -5.93 -13.60
N LYS A 130 25.39 -5.61 -12.98
CA LYS A 130 25.72 -6.07 -11.62
C LYS A 130 24.80 -5.43 -10.58
N THR A 131 24.44 -4.16 -10.77
CA THR A 131 23.49 -3.45 -9.91
C THR A 131 22.10 -4.07 -10.01
N ALA A 132 21.61 -4.30 -11.24
CA ALA A 132 20.30 -4.90 -11.47
C ALA A 132 20.20 -6.31 -10.85
N ALA A 133 21.20 -7.16 -11.06
CA ALA A 133 21.22 -8.51 -10.49
C ALA A 133 21.25 -8.50 -8.94
N LEU A 134 22.00 -7.56 -8.34
CA LEU A 134 22.06 -7.43 -6.88
C LEU A 134 20.73 -6.92 -6.31
N SER A 135 20.09 -5.96 -6.99
CA SER A 135 18.76 -5.44 -6.62
C SER A 135 17.67 -6.51 -6.72
N GLU A 136 17.71 -7.31 -7.78
CA GLU A 136 16.79 -8.44 -7.97
C GLU A 136 16.98 -9.51 -6.90
N LEU A 137 18.23 -9.89 -6.61
CA LEU A 137 18.54 -10.83 -5.53
C LEU A 137 18.05 -10.30 -4.17
N HIS A 138 18.30 -9.02 -3.88
CA HIS A 138 17.83 -8.39 -2.64
C HIS A 138 16.31 -8.42 -2.55
N THR A 139 15.60 -8.10 -3.63
CA THR A 139 14.14 -8.12 -3.67
C THR A 139 13.60 -9.52 -3.43
N TYR A 140 14.14 -10.52 -4.13
CA TYR A 140 13.77 -11.92 -3.96
C TYR A 140 13.99 -12.41 -2.52
N LEU A 141 15.15 -12.12 -1.93
CA LEU A 141 15.45 -12.49 -0.54
C LEU A 141 14.57 -11.71 0.45
N SER A 142 14.24 -10.46 0.17
CA SER A 142 13.34 -9.64 1.02
C SER A 142 11.92 -10.20 1.02
N GLU A 143 11.40 -10.60 -0.14
CA GLU A 143 10.10 -11.25 -0.25
C GLU A 143 10.08 -12.60 0.46
N GLN A 144 11.13 -13.42 0.28
CA GLN A 144 11.25 -14.69 0.99
C GLN A 144 11.43 -14.51 2.50
N SER A 145 12.23 -13.55 2.95
CA SER A 145 12.43 -13.29 4.38
C SER A 145 11.22 -12.61 5.03
N SER A 146 10.41 -11.86 4.27
CA SER A 146 9.13 -11.31 4.75
C SER A 146 8.11 -12.39 5.12
N THR A 147 8.28 -13.61 4.62
CA THR A 147 7.49 -14.78 5.06
C THR A 147 8.01 -15.42 6.35
N GLY A 148 9.21 -15.05 6.82
CA GLY A 148 9.87 -15.65 7.98
C GLY A 148 9.78 -14.84 9.29
N ARG A 149 9.70 -13.49 9.24
CA ARG A 149 9.55 -12.67 10.47
C ARG A 149 9.19 -11.23 10.15
N TRP A 150 7.92 -10.88 10.28
CA TRP A 150 7.51 -9.48 10.43
C TRP A 150 7.50 -9.14 11.93
N ASP A 151 8.44 -8.30 12.36
CA ASP A 151 8.53 -7.72 13.71
C ASP A 151 8.47 -6.19 13.54
N GLY A 152 7.27 -5.70 13.18
CA GLY A 152 7.03 -4.27 12.94
C GLY A 152 6.88 -3.48 14.25
N PRO A 153 6.99 -2.14 14.22
CA PRO A 153 6.77 -1.33 15.41
C PRO A 153 5.26 -1.27 15.70
N GLY A 154 4.76 -2.24 16.48
CA GLY A 154 3.34 -2.35 16.77
C GLY A 154 2.98 -3.63 17.54
N ILE A 155 3.46 -3.67 18.79
CA ILE A 155 3.23 -4.65 19.88
C ILE A 155 4.01 -5.96 19.78
#